data_AF-A0A2S5ZWQ1-F1
#
_entry.id   AF-A0A2S5ZWQ1-F1
#
_cell.length_a   1.000
_cell.length_b   1.000
_cell.length_c   1.000
_cell.angle_alpha   90.00
_cell.angle_beta   90.00
_cell.angle_gamma   90.00
#
_symmetry.space_group_name_H-M   'P 1'
#
loop_
_entity.id
_entity.type
_entity.pdbx_description
1 polymer ?
#
loop_
_entity_poly.entity_id
_entity_poly.type
_entity_poly.pdbx_seq_one_letter_code
_entity_poly.pdbx_strand_id
1 'polypeptide(L)'
;SGDEQLCRRIASGQARVGTAQLRGDGSVTTEGFKGTFDLIDAAGCSHLLLVTRQGSALVAAEQFGEATALDCVDPGTRLATATVTAGEVTHWLPEQADATWLRAVVLSSAFLAGLADGAATLATEHAKTRIQFGRPIGVNQAIKHMCSDMSVRTEAAFTQVCFAAVCLA
;
A
#
# COMPACT_ATOMS: atom_id res chain seq x y z
N SER A 1 -23.76 11.84 11.22
CA SER A 1 -23.27 11.98 12.61
C SER A 1 -22.05 11.08 12.75
N GLY A 2 -20.94 11.60 13.26
CA GLY A 2 -19.71 10.82 13.48
C GLY A 2 -19.52 10.49 14.96
N ASP A 3 -18.76 9.44 15.27
CA ASP A 3 -18.34 9.12 16.63
C ASP A 3 -17.23 10.11 17.07
N GLU A 4 -17.63 11.24 17.65
CA GLU A 4 -16.69 12.28 18.10
C GLU A 4 -15.71 11.78 19.15
N GLN A 5 -16.13 10.84 20.01
CA GLN A 5 -15.28 10.31 21.06
C GLN A 5 -14.16 9.46 20.47
N LEU A 6 -14.49 8.57 19.54
CA LEU A 6 -13.49 7.77 18.83
C LEU A 6 -12.57 8.67 18.00
N CYS A 7 -13.10 9.67 17.29
CA CYS A 7 -12.29 10.64 16.55
C CYS A 7 -11.26 11.34 17.45
N ARG A 8 -11.65 11.81 18.65
CA ARG A 8 -10.71 12.42 19.61
C ARG A 8 -9.65 11.43 20.11
N ARG A 9 -10.02 10.16 20.33
CA ARG A 9 -9.08 9.11 20.74
C ARG A 9 -8.08 8.77 19.64
N ILE A 10 -8.51 8.75 18.38
CA ILE A 10 -7.61 8.56 17.23
C ILE A 10 -6.67 9.75 17.10
N ALA A 11 -7.20 10.97 17.13
CA ALA A 11 -6.41 12.21 17.00
C ALA A 11 -5.36 12.37 18.12
N SER A 12 -5.64 11.87 19.33
CA SER A 12 -4.71 11.87 20.45
C SER A 12 -3.76 10.67 20.51
N GLY A 13 -3.92 9.68 19.62
CA GLY A 13 -3.15 8.43 19.60
C GLY A 13 -3.55 7.41 20.67
N GLN A 14 -4.57 7.68 21.48
CA GLN A 14 -5.13 6.72 22.46
C GLN A 14 -5.83 5.53 21.79
N ALA A 15 -6.36 5.74 20.58
CA ALA A 15 -6.80 4.68 19.69
C ALA A 15 -5.90 4.69 18.45
N ARG A 16 -5.05 3.68 18.31
CA ARG A 16 -4.18 3.54 17.15
C ARG A 16 -4.90 2.75 16.06
N VAL A 17 -4.73 3.20 14.82
CA VAL A 17 -5.34 2.60 13.63
C VAL A 17 -4.24 2.01 12.75
N GLY A 18 -4.29 0.70 12.51
CA GLY A 18 -3.49 0.03 11.49
C GLY A 18 -4.30 -0.15 10.20
N THR A 19 -3.76 -0.85 9.22
CA THR A 19 -4.51 -1.19 8.00
C THR A 19 -4.65 -2.70 7.84
N ALA A 20 -5.77 -3.10 7.22
CA ALA A 20 -6.03 -4.47 6.83
C ALA A 20 -6.46 -4.50 5.36
N GLN A 21 -5.73 -5.25 4.54
CA GLN A 21 -6.00 -5.40 3.12
C GLN A 21 -6.51 -6.79 2.82
N LEU A 22 -7.67 -6.91 2.18
CA LEU A 22 -8.20 -8.20 1.75
C LEU A 22 -7.25 -8.85 0.73
N ARG A 23 -6.84 -10.09 1.00
CA ARG A 23 -5.99 -10.91 0.16
C ARG A 23 -6.83 -12.03 -0.47
N GLY A 24 -6.94 -12.01 -1.80
CA GLY A 24 -7.67 -13.03 -2.54
C GLY A 24 -9.18 -12.91 -2.35
N ASP A 25 -9.85 -14.05 -2.17
CA ASP A 25 -11.31 -14.11 -2.06
C ASP A 25 -11.81 -13.65 -0.69
N GLY A 26 -12.92 -12.90 -0.71
CA GLY A 26 -13.58 -12.39 0.49
C GLY A 26 -14.51 -11.24 0.16
N SER A 27 -14.98 -10.54 1.19
CA SER A 27 -15.85 -9.39 1.03
C SER A 27 -15.68 -8.41 2.16
N VAL A 28 -15.82 -7.12 1.87
CA VAL A 28 -15.90 -6.04 2.85
C VAL A 28 -17.06 -5.15 2.39
N THR A 29 -18.13 -5.10 3.15
CA THR A 29 -19.36 -4.35 2.83
C THR A 29 -19.86 -3.63 4.08
N THR A 30 -20.93 -2.86 3.94
CA THR A 30 -21.62 -2.25 5.08
C THR A 30 -22.16 -3.27 6.09
N GLU A 31 -22.41 -4.51 5.65
CA GLU A 31 -23.01 -5.57 6.48
C GLU A 31 -21.95 -6.38 7.25
N GLY A 32 -20.66 -6.23 6.90
CA GLY A 32 -19.58 -6.96 7.53
C GLY A 32 -18.42 -7.25 6.60
N PHE A 33 -17.48 -8.05 7.10
CA PHE A 33 -16.31 -8.45 6.34
C PHE A 33 -15.89 -9.89 6.62
N LYS A 34 -15.25 -10.52 5.63
CA LYS A 34 -14.69 -11.87 5.73
C LYS A 34 -13.60 -12.09 4.69
N GLY A 35 -12.74 -13.06 4.95
CA GLY A 35 -11.63 -13.44 4.08
C GLY A 35 -10.31 -13.46 4.84
N THR A 36 -9.23 -13.56 4.09
CA THR A 36 -7.86 -13.49 4.62
C THR A 36 -7.32 -12.10 4.37
N PHE A 37 -6.69 -11.50 5.37
CA PHE A 37 -6.24 -10.11 5.34
C PHE A 37 -4.76 -10.00 5.65
N ASP A 38 -4.11 -9.09 4.94
CA ASP A 38 -2.77 -8.59 5.27
C ASP A 38 -2.88 -7.41 6.20
N LEU A 39 -2.32 -7.58 7.39
CA LEU A 39 -2.33 -6.61 8.45
C LEU A 39 -1.00 -5.87 8.44
N ILE A 40 -1.04 -4.57 8.18
CA ILE A 40 0.16 -3.73 8.05
C ILE A 40 0.16 -2.77 9.24
N ASP A 41 1.23 -2.85 10.04
CA ASP A 41 1.40 -2.09 11.28
C ASP A 41 0.20 -2.17 12.24
N ALA A 42 -0.50 -3.30 12.23
CA ALA A 42 -1.66 -3.57 13.08
C ALA A 42 -1.31 -3.89 14.55
N ALA A 43 -0.05 -4.25 14.83
CA ALA A 43 0.38 -4.63 16.17
C ALA A 43 0.20 -3.48 17.18
N GLY A 44 -0.62 -3.71 18.20
CA GLY A 44 -0.96 -2.71 19.22
C GLY A 44 -1.98 -1.65 18.78
N CYS A 45 -2.60 -1.83 17.61
CA CYS A 45 -3.73 -1.01 17.17
C CYS A 45 -5.04 -1.54 17.76
N SER A 46 -5.94 -0.62 18.11
CA SER A 46 -7.28 -0.98 18.59
C SER A 46 -8.28 -1.09 17.44
N HIS A 47 -8.00 -0.44 16.32
CA HIS A 47 -8.83 -0.46 15.12
C HIS A 47 -7.98 -0.71 13.88
N LEU A 48 -8.59 -1.25 12.84
CA LEU A 48 -8.00 -1.39 11.52
C LEU A 48 -8.87 -0.70 10.48
N LEU A 49 -8.21 -0.07 9.51
CA LEU A 49 -8.84 0.54 8.35
C LEU A 49 -8.75 -0.44 7.17
N LEU A 50 -9.91 -0.78 6.61
CA LEU A 50 -10.04 -1.49 5.35
C LEU A 50 -10.48 -0.51 4.28
N VAL A 51 -9.79 -0.48 3.14
CA VAL A 51 -10.14 0.41 2.02
C VAL A 51 -10.48 -0.45 0.81
N THR A 52 -11.65 -0.24 0.24
CA THR A 52 -12.13 -0.96 -0.94
C THR A 52 -12.72 -0.01 -1.97
N ARG A 53 -12.95 -0.52 -3.19
CA ARG A 53 -13.61 0.24 -4.26
C ARG A 53 -15.03 0.70 -3.93
N GLN A 54 -15.69 0.10 -2.94
CA GLN A 54 -17.05 0.44 -2.53
C GLN A 54 -17.09 1.44 -1.37
N GLY A 55 -15.97 1.56 -0.64
CA GLY A 55 -15.87 2.39 0.54
C GLY A 55 -14.82 1.89 1.50
N SER A 56 -14.70 2.60 2.62
CA SER A 56 -13.75 2.32 3.68
C SER A 56 -14.48 1.91 4.96
N ALA A 57 -13.94 0.90 5.64
CA ALA A 57 -14.47 0.41 6.91
C ALA A 57 -13.43 0.62 8.02
N LEU A 58 -13.87 1.18 9.14
CA LEU A 58 -13.16 1.08 10.41
C LEU A 58 -13.75 -0.10 11.17
N VAL A 59 -12.88 -1.00 11.65
CA VAL A 59 -13.27 -2.21 12.38
C VAL A 59 -12.41 -2.38 13.64
N ALA A 60 -12.89 -3.14 14.61
CA ALA A 60 -12.12 -3.46 15.81
C ALA A 60 -11.02 -4.49 15.49
N ALA A 61 -9.78 -4.22 15.93
CA ALA A 61 -8.64 -5.08 15.63
C ALA A 61 -8.75 -6.48 16.25
N GLU A 62 -9.48 -6.60 17.37
CA GLU A 62 -9.72 -7.88 18.07
C GLU A 62 -10.48 -8.91 17.22
N GLN A 63 -11.23 -8.47 16.21
CA GLN A 63 -11.98 -9.35 15.31
C GLN A 63 -11.08 -10.20 14.39
N PHE A 64 -9.79 -9.86 14.28
CA PHE A 64 -8.81 -10.61 13.51
C PHE A 64 -8.18 -11.77 14.28
N GLY A 65 -8.52 -11.92 15.57
CA GLY A 65 -8.03 -13.01 16.41
C GLY A 65 -6.50 -13.06 16.48
N GLU A 66 -5.96 -14.29 16.46
CA GLU A 66 -4.51 -14.52 16.48
C GLU A 66 -3.93 -14.37 15.07
N ALA A 67 -3.30 -13.22 14.80
CA ALA A 67 -2.62 -12.97 13.54
C ALA A 67 -1.26 -13.68 13.49
N THR A 68 -0.93 -14.24 12.32
CA THR A 68 0.37 -14.87 12.06
C THR A 68 1.34 -13.83 11.50
N ALA A 69 2.44 -13.57 12.21
CA ALA A 69 3.48 -12.65 11.73
C ALA A 69 4.13 -13.16 10.43
N LEU A 70 4.46 -12.24 9.53
CA LEU A 70 5.12 -12.52 8.26
C LEU A 70 6.44 -11.77 8.17
N ASP A 71 7.41 -12.38 7.51
CA ASP A 71 8.67 -11.71 7.19
C ASP A 71 8.41 -10.58 6.17
N CYS A 72 8.96 -9.40 6.47
CA CYS A 72 8.94 -8.26 5.57
C CYS A 72 10.35 -7.95 5.08
N VAL A 73 10.48 -7.61 3.80
CA VAL A 73 11.75 -7.15 3.23
C VAL A 73 12.22 -5.84 3.88
N ASP A 74 11.26 -5.01 4.32
CA ASP A 74 11.53 -3.82 5.11
C ASP A 74 11.40 -4.14 6.61
N PRO A 75 12.50 -4.10 7.39
CA PRO A 75 12.46 -4.34 8.84
C PRO A 75 11.62 -3.33 9.62
N GLY A 76 11.34 -2.16 9.04
CA GLY A 76 10.53 -1.12 9.65
C GLY A 76 9.02 -1.41 9.60
N THR A 77 8.58 -2.30 8.71
CA THR A 77 7.18 -2.59 8.46
C THR A 77 6.78 -3.89 9.15
N ARG A 78 5.83 -3.83 10.11
CA ARG A 78 5.29 -5.06 10.72
C ARG A 78 4.16 -5.60 9.86
N LEU A 79 4.37 -6.78 9.29
CA LEU A 79 3.39 -7.48 8.48
C LEU A 79 2.88 -8.73 9.22
N ALA A 80 1.57 -8.95 9.17
CA ALA A 80 0.94 -10.17 9.64
C ALA A 80 -0.22 -10.57 8.74
N THR A 81 -0.73 -11.79 8.88
CA THR A 81 -1.92 -12.28 8.20
C THR A 81 -2.93 -12.84 9.18
N ALA A 82 -4.22 -12.63 8.91
CA ALA A 82 -5.30 -13.20 9.70
C ALA A 82 -6.50 -13.53 8.81
N THR A 83 -7.25 -14.57 9.18
CA THR A 83 -8.49 -14.96 8.49
C THR A 83 -9.68 -14.66 9.37
N VAL A 84 -10.64 -13.91 8.83
CA VAL A 84 -11.90 -13.56 9.48
C VAL A 84 -13.04 -14.27 8.76
N THR A 85 -13.81 -15.08 9.49
CA THR A 85 -14.95 -15.81 8.93
C THR A 85 -16.20 -14.94 8.81
N ALA A 86 -16.42 -14.09 9.82
CA ALA A 86 -17.47 -13.07 9.85
C ALA A 86 -17.06 -11.97 10.86
N GLY A 87 -16.85 -10.77 10.36
CA GLY A 87 -16.57 -9.58 11.15
C GLY A 87 -17.60 -8.48 10.91
N GLU A 88 -17.75 -7.60 11.89
CA GLU A 88 -18.69 -6.49 11.93
C GLU A 88 -17.97 -5.15 11.66
N VAL A 89 -18.60 -4.32 10.83
CA VAL A 89 -18.10 -2.97 10.55
C VAL A 89 -18.52 -2.00 11.64
N THR A 90 -17.55 -1.34 12.28
CA THR A 90 -17.81 -0.30 13.29
C THR A 90 -18.31 0.98 12.63
N HIS A 91 -17.61 1.44 11.59
CA HIS A 91 -18.01 2.60 10.79
C HIS A 91 -17.73 2.36 9.32
N TRP A 92 -18.67 2.78 8.47
CA TRP A 92 -18.55 2.72 7.02
C TRP A 92 -18.55 4.12 6.41
N LEU A 93 -17.65 4.37 5.48
CA LEU A 93 -17.62 5.55 4.63
C LEU A 93 -17.74 5.10 3.17
N PRO A 94 -18.85 5.39 2.48
CA PRO A 94 -18.99 5.02 1.07
C PRO A 94 -18.00 5.80 0.21
N GLU A 95 -17.45 5.18 -0.83
CA GLU A 95 -16.46 5.82 -1.71
C GLU A 95 -17.00 7.08 -2.40
N GLN A 96 -18.32 7.17 -2.60
CA GLN A 96 -18.96 8.38 -3.16
C GLN A 96 -18.93 9.58 -2.19
N ALA A 97 -18.83 9.33 -0.88
CA ALA A 97 -18.70 10.40 0.11
C ALA A 97 -17.24 10.86 0.25
N ASP A 98 -16.29 9.95 0.08
CA ASP A 98 -14.87 10.28 0.07
C ASP A 98 -14.09 9.30 -0.80
N ALA A 99 -13.31 9.83 -1.76
CA ALA A 99 -12.54 9.07 -2.73
C ALA A 99 -11.29 8.39 -2.11
N THR A 100 -11.47 7.68 -1.01
CA THR A 100 -10.38 7.13 -0.18
C THR A 100 -9.64 6.05 -0.94
N TRP A 101 -10.36 5.17 -1.65
CA TRP A 101 -9.73 4.16 -2.49
C TRP A 101 -8.90 4.79 -3.60
N LEU A 102 -9.44 5.77 -4.31
CA LEU A 102 -8.68 6.47 -5.36
C LEU A 102 -7.44 7.18 -4.80
N ARG A 103 -7.53 7.82 -3.64
CA ARG A 103 -6.37 8.44 -2.98
C ARG A 103 -5.33 7.40 -2.59
N ALA A 104 -5.73 6.26 -2.02
CA ALA A 104 -4.83 5.17 -1.70
C ALA A 104 -4.12 4.63 -2.95
N VAL A 105 -4.82 4.48 -4.06
CA VAL A 105 -4.24 4.05 -5.35
C VAL A 105 -3.25 5.07 -5.88
N VAL A 106 -3.57 6.37 -5.86
CA VAL A 106 -2.65 7.43 -6.32
C VAL A 106 -1.40 7.49 -5.45
N LEU A 107 -1.54 7.44 -4.12
CA LEU A 107 -0.40 7.44 -3.20
C LEU A 107 0.48 6.20 -3.37
N SER A 108 -0.12 5.02 -3.52
CA SER A 108 0.61 3.78 -3.79
C SER A 108 1.35 3.84 -5.12
N SER A 109 0.71 4.41 -6.15
CA SER A 109 1.34 4.59 -7.47
C SER A 109 2.51 5.58 -7.42
N ALA A 110 2.38 6.66 -6.66
CA ALA A 110 3.47 7.62 -6.44
C ALA A 110 4.67 6.97 -5.74
N PHE A 111 4.41 6.17 -4.71
CA PHE A 111 5.45 5.41 -4.02
C PHE A 111 6.17 4.43 -4.96
N LEU A 112 5.42 3.66 -5.76
CA LEU A 112 5.98 2.73 -6.74
C LEU A 112 6.76 3.43 -7.85
N ALA A 113 6.31 4.60 -8.32
CA ALA A 113 7.04 5.40 -9.30
C ALA A 113 8.40 5.87 -8.75
N GLY A 114 8.45 6.33 -7.50
CA GLY A 114 9.70 6.69 -6.83
C GLY A 114 10.64 5.49 -6.65
N LEU A 115 10.10 4.32 -6.29
CA LEU A 115 10.89 3.08 -6.22
C LEU A 115 11.46 2.69 -7.59
N ALA A 116 10.68 2.82 -8.66
CA ALA A 116 11.13 2.53 -10.02
C ALA A 116 12.26 3.48 -10.46
N ASP A 117 12.18 4.76 -10.10
CA ASP A 117 13.24 5.74 -10.36
C ASP A 117 14.55 5.42 -9.63
N GLY A 118 14.45 5.14 -8.33
CA GLY A 118 15.60 4.71 -7.52
C GLY A 118 16.24 3.44 -8.07
N ALA A 119 15.44 2.44 -8.45
CA ALA A 119 15.92 1.20 -9.04
C ALA A 119 16.60 1.42 -10.40
N ALA A 120 16.02 2.26 -11.27
CA ALA A 120 16.59 2.61 -12.57
C ALA A 120 17.94 3.34 -12.43
N THR A 121 18.03 4.25 -11.47
CA THR A 121 19.26 4.98 -11.12
C THR A 121 20.34 4.01 -10.63
N LEU A 122 20.03 3.18 -9.64
CA LEU A 122 20.98 2.20 -9.10
C LEU A 122 21.45 1.19 -10.16
N ALA A 123 20.54 0.71 -11.00
CA ALA A 123 20.89 -0.20 -12.09
C ALA A 123 21.82 0.45 -13.11
N THR A 124 21.57 1.72 -13.46
CA THR A 124 22.41 2.48 -14.39
C THR A 124 23.81 2.73 -13.82
N GLU A 125 23.92 3.12 -12.55
CA GLU A 125 25.21 3.30 -11.88
C GLU A 125 25.97 1.98 -11.73
N HIS A 126 25.27 0.89 -11.42
CA HIS A 126 25.88 -0.43 -11.40
C HIS A 126 26.39 -0.83 -12.79
N ALA A 127 25.64 -0.56 -13.86
CA ALA A 127 26.03 -0.90 -15.22
C ALA A 127 27.29 -0.15 -15.69
N LYS A 128 27.50 1.08 -15.20
CA LYS A 128 28.71 1.89 -15.47
C LYS A 128 29.95 1.37 -14.75
N THR A 129 29.79 0.82 -13.55
CA THR A 129 30.92 0.49 -12.65
C THR A 129 31.27 -1.00 -12.66
N ARG A 130 30.31 -1.89 -12.92
CA ARG A 130 30.54 -3.32 -12.92
C ARG A 130 31.30 -3.76 -14.18
N ILE A 131 32.47 -4.36 -13.99
CA ILE A 131 33.32 -4.89 -15.06
C ILE A 131 33.08 -6.38 -15.28
N GLN A 132 32.79 -6.78 -16.52
CA GLN A 132 32.82 -8.17 -16.99
C GLN A 132 33.38 -8.22 -18.42
N PHE A 133 34.08 -9.29 -18.78
CA PHE A 133 34.75 -9.41 -20.09
C PHE A 133 35.66 -8.21 -20.42
N GLY A 134 36.35 -7.70 -19.39
CA GLY A 134 37.34 -6.61 -19.53
C GLY A 134 36.77 -5.20 -19.73
N ARG A 135 35.45 -5.00 -19.63
CA ARG A 135 34.81 -3.67 -19.79
C ARG A 135 33.58 -3.51 -18.90
N PRO A 136 33.08 -2.28 -18.70
CA PRO A 136 31.79 -2.07 -18.05
C PRO A 136 30.66 -2.82 -18.74
N ILE A 137 29.75 -3.42 -17.97
CA ILE A 137 28.63 -4.18 -18.51
C ILE A 137 27.66 -3.29 -19.31
N GLY A 138 27.58 -1.99 -18.99
CA GLY A 138 26.73 -1.02 -19.71
C GLY A 138 27.14 -0.77 -21.17
N VAL A 139 28.31 -1.23 -21.61
CA VAL A 139 28.70 -1.20 -23.04
C VAL A 139 27.90 -2.22 -23.86
N ASN A 140 27.37 -3.27 -23.22
CA ASN A 140 26.50 -4.23 -23.86
C ASN A 140 25.16 -3.55 -24.21
N GLN A 141 24.78 -3.58 -25.49
CA GLN A 141 23.56 -2.94 -25.98
C GLN A 141 22.31 -3.44 -25.26
N ALA A 142 22.20 -4.73 -24.95
CA ALA A 142 21.04 -5.26 -24.23
C ALA A 142 20.88 -4.60 -22.85
N ILE A 143 21.98 -4.40 -22.12
CA ILE A 143 21.96 -3.74 -20.81
C ILE A 143 21.65 -2.25 -20.96
N LYS A 144 22.27 -1.58 -21.92
CA LYS A 144 22.00 -0.17 -22.22
C LYS A 144 20.54 0.07 -22.57
N HIS A 145 19.94 -0.77 -23.40
CA HIS A 145 18.53 -0.69 -23.78
C HIS A 145 17.63 -0.91 -22.56
N MET A 146 17.88 -1.94 -21.74
CA MET A 146 17.11 -2.14 -20.50
C MET A 146 17.17 -0.91 -19.57
N CYS A 147 18.35 -0.30 -19.38
CA CYS A 147 18.48 0.93 -18.59
C CYS A 147 17.71 2.12 -19.21
N SER A 148 17.79 2.28 -20.53
CA SER A 148 17.04 3.32 -21.24
C SER A 148 15.52 3.11 -21.13
N ASP A 149 15.05 1.88 -21.30
CA ASP A 149 13.64 1.53 -21.24
C ASP A 149 13.08 1.72 -19.83
N MET A 150 13.84 1.37 -18.79
CA MET A 150 13.48 1.66 -17.41
C MET A 150 13.30 3.17 -17.19
N SER A 151 14.25 3.99 -17.65
CA SER A 151 14.16 5.45 -17.52
C SER A 151 12.90 6.01 -18.19
N VAL A 152 12.59 5.57 -19.43
CA VAL A 152 11.38 5.99 -20.14
C VAL A 152 10.10 5.56 -19.41
N ARG A 153 10.07 4.32 -18.90
CA ARG A 153 8.89 3.78 -18.19
C ARG A 153 8.68 4.49 -16.85
N THR A 154 9.75 4.82 -16.13
CA THR A 154 9.68 5.57 -14.87
C THR A 154 9.11 6.97 -15.11
N GLU A 155 9.61 7.70 -16.10
CA GLU A 155 9.12 9.04 -16.44
C GLU A 155 7.64 9.03 -16.84
N ALA A 156 7.24 8.03 -17.64
CA ALA A 156 5.85 7.83 -18.00
C ALA A 156 4.98 7.55 -16.76
N ALA A 157 5.43 6.67 -15.86
CA ALA A 157 4.71 6.35 -14.62
C ALA A 157 4.54 7.60 -13.74
N PHE A 158 5.61 8.38 -13.56
CA PHE A 158 5.57 9.63 -12.79
C PHE A 158 4.56 10.62 -13.40
N THR A 159 4.61 10.82 -14.71
CA THR A 159 3.67 11.72 -15.42
C THR A 159 2.22 11.29 -15.24
N GLN A 160 1.93 9.99 -15.35
CA GLN A 160 0.58 9.46 -15.16
C GLN A 160 0.10 9.63 -13.70
N VAL A 161 0.99 9.45 -12.72
CA VAL A 161 0.67 9.69 -11.31
C VAL A 161 0.34 11.16 -11.06
N CYS A 162 1.15 12.10 -11.58
CA CYS A 162 0.88 13.52 -11.45
C CYS A 162 -0.47 13.91 -12.08
N PHE A 163 -0.76 13.38 -13.27
CA PHE A 163 -2.06 13.61 -13.92
C PHE A 163 -3.22 13.06 -13.07
N ALA A 164 -3.11 11.82 -12.58
CA ALA A 164 -4.12 11.21 -11.73
C ALA A 164 -4.34 11.99 -10.42
N ALA A 165 -3.26 12.50 -9.81
CA ALA A 165 -3.33 13.32 -8.60
C ALA A 165 -4.07 14.64 -8.85
N VAL A 166 -3.83 15.31 -9.98
CA VAL A 166 -4.55 16.53 -10.37
C VAL A 166 -6.03 16.25 -10.64
N CYS A 167 -6.36 15.13 -11.29
CA CYS A 167 -7.76 14.76 -11.56
C CYS A 167 -8.55 14.39 -10.29
N LEU A 168 -7.86 14.03 -9.21
CA LEU A 168 -8.46 13.63 -7.93
C LEU A 168 -8.62 14.81 -6.95
N ALA A 169 -7.90 15.91 -7.18
CA ALA A 169 -7.93 17.13 -6.36
C ALA A 169 -9.20 17.94 -6.60
#